data_AF-A0A131ZAV0-F1
#
_entry.id   AF-A0A131ZAV0-F1
#
_cell.length_a   1.000
_cell.length_b   1.000
_cell.length_c   1.000
_cell.angle_alpha   90.00
_cell.angle_beta   90.00
_cell.angle_gamma   90.00
#
_symmetry.space_group_name_H-M   'P 1'
#
loop_
_entity.id
_entity.type
_entity.pdbx_description
1 polymer ?
#
loop_
_entity_poly.entity_id
_entity_poly.type
_entity_poly.pdbx_seq_one_letter_code
_entity_poly.pdbx_strand_id
1 'polypeptide(L)'
;ALLCRVRQDNTFPAINQAQCTVSTRHSCNISGLKISALFVTLRTTYRSISGRIRMMGFLRHSVLILSIFLYCKCQGDDDSETDDTSVKAIYVKKLLNGTEPLIVFLANEGKRNHPICWWSHKTAYLHPGFQHNLTYFRKDEQGRRKGDAWQVRNTTYKVSRRRGWSTIGVKAFMGNGTIDDDISKVYDIVYTQAECFVMRTPLNESVNMTMDNNVLRKPPDNSRCLLWAPDTIDRKTQIECEREFFRTCNDIGIYPYRYRKRVCKNGEEE
;
A
#
# COMPACT_ATOMS: atom_id res chain seq x y z
N ALA A 1 -17.51 10.17 24.75
CA ALA A 1 -17.56 10.99 25.99
C ALA A 1 -16.70 12.23 25.79
N LEU A 2 -17.33 13.39 25.63
CA LEU A 2 -16.71 14.71 25.77
C LEU A 2 -17.74 15.56 26.51
N LEU A 3 -17.38 15.97 27.73
CA LEU A 3 -18.22 16.74 28.65
C LEU A 3 -18.33 18.20 28.20
N CYS A 4 -19.55 18.73 28.13
CA CYS A 4 -19.78 20.18 28.13
C CYS A 4 -20.51 20.55 29.42
N ARG A 5 -19.87 21.37 30.24
CA ARG A 5 -20.37 21.90 31.52
C ARG A 5 -21.26 23.12 31.21
N VAL A 6 -22.53 23.06 31.60
CA VAL A 6 -23.44 24.22 31.53
C VAL A 6 -23.28 25.03 32.81
N ARG A 7 -22.91 26.31 32.67
CA ARG A 7 -23.04 27.31 33.74
C ARG A 7 -24.27 28.15 33.41
N GLN A 8 -25.21 28.17 34.35
CA GLN A 8 -26.50 28.84 34.24
C GLN A 8 -26.44 30.05 35.16
N ASP A 9 -26.47 31.26 34.59
CA ASP A 9 -26.74 32.49 35.36
C ASP A 9 -27.93 33.21 34.72
N ASN A 10 -28.94 33.43 35.55
CA ASN A 10 -30.22 34.04 35.22
C ASN A 10 -30.08 35.57 35.18
N THR A 11 -30.43 36.24 34.08
CA THR A 11 -31.14 37.54 34.05
C THR A 11 -31.38 38.01 32.60
N PHE A 12 -32.64 38.37 32.28
CA PHE A 12 -33.07 39.14 31.10
C PHE A 12 -33.41 40.58 31.55
N PRO A 13 -33.57 41.62 30.67
CA PRO A 13 -33.87 41.51 29.24
C PRO A 13 -33.13 42.44 28.24
N ALA A 14 -33.11 41.96 26.99
CA ALA A 14 -33.25 42.70 25.73
C ALA A 14 -32.31 43.89 25.42
N ILE A 15 -31.22 43.60 24.69
CA ILE A 15 -30.66 44.52 23.68
C ILE A 15 -30.36 43.69 22.42
N ASN A 16 -30.82 44.20 21.27
CA ASN A 16 -30.57 43.65 19.95
C ASN A 16 -29.06 43.62 19.66
N GLN A 17 -28.48 42.43 19.58
CA GLN A 17 -27.22 42.21 18.88
C GLN A 17 -27.35 40.96 18.03
N ALA A 18 -27.31 41.14 16.71
CA ALA A 18 -27.06 40.05 15.79
C ALA A 18 -25.60 39.59 16.00
N GLN A 19 -25.41 38.42 16.61
CA GLN A 19 -24.10 37.76 16.64
C GLN A 19 -23.97 36.86 15.42
N CYS A 20 -23.02 37.19 14.54
CA CYS A 20 -22.57 36.28 13.49
C CYS A 20 -21.58 35.28 14.08
N THR A 21 -22.00 34.04 14.29
CA THR A 21 -21.07 32.95 14.60
C THR A 21 -20.59 32.32 13.31
N VAL A 22 -19.34 32.64 12.93
CA VAL A 22 -18.64 31.95 11.84
C VAL A 22 -18.09 30.64 12.39
N SER A 23 -18.57 29.51 11.87
CA SER A 23 -17.99 28.19 12.12
C SER A 23 -17.33 27.71 10.84
N THR A 24 -16.00 27.75 10.80
CA THR A 24 -15.21 27.12 9.74
C THR A 24 -14.96 25.67 10.11
N ARG A 25 -15.59 24.73 9.39
CA ARG A 25 -15.14 23.33 9.38
C ARG A 25 -14.99 22.84 7.96
N HIS A 26 -13.83 22.21 7.74
CA HIS A 26 -13.31 21.64 6.50
C HIS A 26 -12.47 22.57 5.63
N SER A 27 -11.16 22.55 5.90
CA SER A 27 -10.11 22.89 4.95
C SER A 27 -9.72 21.63 4.16
N CYS A 28 -10.00 21.61 2.86
CA CYS A 28 -9.43 20.63 1.94
C CYS A 28 -8.18 21.26 1.33
N ASN A 29 -7.03 20.58 1.41
CA ASN A 29 -5.76 21.08 0.90
C ASN A 29 -5.48 20.37 -0.44
N ILE A 30 -5.75 21.04 -1.55
CA ILE A 30 -5.25 20.67 -2.88
C ILE A 30 -4.30 21.78 -3.29
N SER A 31 -3.12 21.39 -3.75
CA SER A 31 -2.04 22.24 -4.27
C SER A 31 -2.49 23.65 -4.72
N GLY A 32 -2.25 24.65 -3.86
CA GLY A 32 -2.14 26.06 -4.28
C GLY A 32 -3.39 26.93 -4.32
N LEU A 33 -4.62 26.44 -4.12
CA LEU A 33 -5.82 27.30 -4.07
C LEU A 33 -6.70 27.02 -2.84
N LYS A 34 -6.82 28.01 -1.94
CA LYS A 34 -7.79 28.00 -0.84
C LYS A 34 -9.15 28.50 -1.35
N ILE A 35 -10.13 27.61 -1.46
CA ILE A 35 -11.53 27.99 -1.69
C ILE A 35 -12.30 27.80 -0.37
N SER A 36 -12.73 28.90 0.24
CA SER A 36 -13.60 28.89 1.41
C SER A 36 -15.05 28.97 0.96
N ALA A 37 -15.84 27.91 1.15
CA ALA A 37 -17.28 27.95 0.91
C ALA A 37 -17.97 28.59 2.13
N LEU A 38 -18.66 29.71 1.92
CA LEU A 38 -19.45 30.41 2.93
C LEU A 38 -20.93 30.03 2.78
N PHE A 39 -21.50 29.33 3.76
CA PHE A 39 -22.95 29.10 3.81
C PHE A 39 -23.61 30.17 4.68
N VAL A 40 -24.46 31.00 4.07
CA VAL A 40 -25.29 31.98 4.78
C VAL A 40 -26.75 31.54 4.66
N THR A 41 -27.36 31.12 5.76
CA THR A 41 -28.81 30.88 5.85
C THR A 41 -29.48 32.09 6.50
N LEU A 42 -30.19 32.90 5.71
CA LEU A 42 -31.08 33.94 6.22
C LEU A 42 -32.44 33.32 6.58
N ARG A 43 -32.84 33.39 7.85
CA ARG A 43 -34.24 33.20 8.27
C ARG A 43 -34.86 34.56 8.51
N THR A 44 -35.76 34.98 7.63
CA THR A 44 -36.65 36.13 7.84
C THR A 44 -37.97 35.63 8.43
N THR A 45 -38.28 36.02 9.67
CA THR A 45 -39.60 35.85 10.27
C THR A 45 -40.47 37.07 9.94
N TYR A 46 -41.64 36.84 9.34
CA TYR A 46 -42.62 37.89 9.04
C TYR A 46 -43.59 38.03 10.21
N ARG A 47 -43.76 39.25 10.75
CA ARG A 47 -44.81 39.57 11.73
C ARG A 47 -45.89 40.40 11.04
N SER A 48 -47.09 39.83 10.97
CA SER A 48 -48.28 40.43 10.37
C SER A 48 -48.78 41.62 11.20
N ILE A 49 -49.00 42.77 10.55
CA ILE A 49 -49.82 43.87 11.07
C ILE A 49 -50.77 44.32 9.94
N SER A 50 -52.03 44.44 10.33
CA SER A 50 -53.24 44.81 9.58
C SER A 50 -53.10 45.97 8.56
N GLY A 51 -53.72 45.82 7.37
CA GLY A 51 -54.00 46.92 6.44
C GLY A 51 -54.15 46.51 4.96
N ARG A 52 -55.22 46.96 4.29
CA ARG A 52 -55.74 46.57 2.96
C ARG A 52 -54.78 46.68 1.74
N ILE A 53 -54.83 45.62 0.92
CA ILE A 53 -54.92 45.51 -0.56
C ILE A 53 -53.89 46.28 -1.45
N ARG A 54 -53.08 45.52 -2.20
CA ARG A 54 -53.04 45.50 -3.69
C ARG A 54 -52.16 44.35 -4.21
N MET A 55 -52.72 43.55 -5.12
CA MET A 55 -51.98 42.61 -5.97
C MET A 55 -51.02 43.37 -6.89
N MET A 56 -49.79 42.91 -7.02
CA MET A 56 -49.03 42.94 -8.28
C MET A 56 -47.96 41.84 -8.24
N GLY A 57 -47.80 41.16 -9.37
CA GLY A 57 -47.24 39.82 -9.46
C GLY A 57 -45.77 39.66 -9.06
N PHE A 58 -45.48 38.47 -8.54
CA PHE A 58 -44.13 37.94 -8.45
C PHE A 58 -44.04 36.73 -9.38
N LEU A 59 -43.76 37.02 -10.65
CA LEU A 59 -43.32 36.05 -11.63
C LEU A 59 -41.81 36.18 -11.74
N ARG A 60 -41.11 35.05 -11.69
CA ARG A 60 -39.63 34.88 -11.79
C ARG A 60 -38.95 35.27 -10.48
N HIS A 61 -38.35 34.38 -9.72
CA HIS A 61 -37.14 33.65 -10.07
C HIS A 61 -37.11 32.29 -9.35
N SER A 62 -37.42 31.21 -10.07
CA SER A 62 -37.19 29.83 -9.62
C SER A 62 -36.28 29.15 -10.62
N VAL A 63 -35.01 29.54 -10.69
CA VAL A 63 -34.01 28.78 -11.43
C VAL A 63 -32.70 28.84 -10.65
N LEU A 64 -32.06 27.67 -10.51
CA LEU A 64 -30.69 27.43 -10.04
C LEU A 64 -30.44 27.27 -8.54
N ILE A 65 -31.09 26.29 -7.90
CA ILE A 65 -30.43 25.54 -6.81
C ILE A 65 -30.72 24.05 -7.00
N LEU A 66 -30.22 23.45 -8.10
CA LEU A 66 -30.21 21.99 -8.24
C LEU A 66 -29.09 21.49 -9.17
N SER A 67 -27.90 22.07 -9.10
CA SER A 67 -26.79 21.65 -9.97
C SER A 67 -25.40 21.54 -9.31
N ILE A 68 -25.30 21.64 -7.97
CA ILE A 68 -24.00 21.53 -7.27
C ILE A 68 -23.81 20.17 -6.55
N PHE A 69 -24.74 19.22 -6.68
CA PHE A 69 -24.56 17.87 -6.11
C PHE A 69 -24.02 16.81 -7.09
N LEU A 70 -23.63 17.19 -8.30
CA LEU A 70 -23.20 16.24 -9.34
C LEU A 70 -21.74 16.38 -9.82
N TYR A 71 -20.94 17.28 -9.23
CA TYR A 71 -19.55 17.50 -9.68
C TYR A 71 -18.47 17.35 -8.60
N CYS A 72 -18.74 16.54 -7.58
CA CYS A 72 -17.68 15.88 -6.81
C CYS A 72 -17.79 14.37 -6.99
N LYS A 73 -17.69 13.90 -8.24
CA LYS A 73 -17.09 12.58 -8.46
C LYS A 73 -15.60 12.73 -8.17
N CYS A 74 -15.24 12.61 -6.90
CA CYS A 74 -13.92 12.11 -6.58
C CYS A 74 -13.85 10.71 -7.20
N GLN A 75 -13.36 10.60 -8.44
CA GLN A 75 -12.71 9.39 -8.89
C GLN A 75 -11.41 9.28 -8.09
N GLY A 76 -11.56 8.92 -6.81
CA GLY A 76 -10.51 8.17 -6.15
C GLY A 76 -10.60 6.79 -6.77
N ASP A 77 -9.62 6.42 -7.59
CA ASP A 77 -9.28 5.02 -7.71
C ASP A 77 -9.10 4.55 -6.27
N ASP A 78 -10.08 3.81 -5.75
CA ASP A 78 -10.09 3.34 -4.37
C ASP A 78 -9.07 2.19 -4.28
N ASP A 79 -7.78 2.54 -4.40
CA ASP A 79 -6.62 1.74 -4.02
C ASP A 79 -6.51 1.69 -2.47
N SER A 80 -7.67 1.62 -1.81
CA SER A 80 -7.83 1.43 -0.38
C SER A 80 -7.25 0.07 -0.01
N GLU A 81 -6.06 0.12 0.58
CA GLU A 81 -5.38 -1.05 1.11
C GLU A 81 -6.09 -1.50 2.40
N THR A 82 -6.89 -2.55 2.29
CA THR A 82 -7.67 -3.10 3.42
C THR A 82 -6.94 -4.29 4.04
N ASP A 83 -7.30 -4.65 5.28
CA ASP A 83 -6.79 -5.87 5.88
C ASP A 83 -7.29 -7.10 5.11
N ASP A 84 -6.39 -8.07 4.85
CA ASP A 84 -6.74 -9.28 4.11
C ASP A 84 -6.95 -10.47 5.05
N THR A 85 -8.15 -11.04 4.97
CA THR A 85 -8.61 -12.21 5.74
C THR A 85 -8.71 -13.48 4.89
N SER A 86 -8.22 -13.46 3.64
CA SER A 86 -8.16 -14.64 2.78
C SER A 86 -7.27 -15.73 3.38
N VAL A 87 -7.53 -16.99 3.00
CA VAL A 87 -6.69 -18.14 3.39
C VAL A 87 -5.22 -17.90 3.01
N LYS A 88 -4.96 -17.30 1.84
CA LYS A 88 -3.60 -16.91 1.41
C LYS A 88 -2.96 -15.95 2.41
N ALA A 89 -3.66 -14.87 2.74
CA ALA A 89 -3.16 -13.88 3.68
C ALA A 89 -2.92 -14.47 5.08
N ILE A 90 -3.79 -15.36 5.55
CA ILE A 90 -3.63 -16.04 6.84
C ILE A 90 -2.32 -16.85 6.88
N TYR A 91 -2.03 -17.65 5.85
CA TYR A 91 -0.78 -18.43 5.80
C TYR A 91 0.45 -17.54 5.74
N VAL A 92 0.44 -16.48 4.91
CA VAL A 92 1.57 -15.54 4.83
C VAL A 92 1.77 -14.81 6.15
N LYS A 93 0.70 -14.31 6.78
CA LYS A 93 0.76 -13.69 8.11
C LYS A 93 1.32 -14.66 9.15
N LYS A 94 0.94 -15.94 9.11
CA LYS A 94 1.48 -16.97 10.02
C LYS A 94 2.98 -17.16 9.82
N LEU A 95 3.45 -17.24 8.57
CA LEU A 95 4.87 -17.39 8.24
C LEU A 95 5.69 -16.17 8.67
N LEU A 96 5.22 -14.96 8.38
CA LEU A 96 5.87 -13.72 8.81
C LEU A 96 5.87 -13.56 10.34
N ASN A 97 4.81 -14.00 11.01
CA ASN A 97 4.72 -13.95 12.47
C ASN A 97 5.55 -15.04 13.17
N GLY A 98 6.05 -16.03 12.43
CA GLY A 98 6.82 -17.15 12.94
C GLY A 98 8.16 -16.75 13.55
N THR A 99 8.78 -17.69 14.26
CA THR A 99 10.12 -17.53 14.85
C THR A 99 11.23 -18.05 13.93
N GLU A 100 10.88 -18.91 12.97
CA GLU A 100 11.86 -19.43 12.02
C GLU A 100 12.20 -18.39 10.96
N PRO A 101 13.48 -18.19 10.64
CA PRO A 101 13.90 -17.31 9.56
C PRO A 101 13.39 -17.80 8.20
N LEU A 102 12.86 -16.88 7.41
CA LEU A 102 12.44 -17.13 6.04
C LEU A 102 13.57 -16.83 5.06
N ILE A 103 13.72 -17.66 4.04
CA ILE A 103 14.71 -17.49 2.97
C ILE A 103 14.02 -17.47 1.61
N VAL A 104 14.65 -16.79 0.65
CA VAL A 104 14.23 -16.91 -0.76
C VAL A 104 14.91 -18.13 -1.37
N PHE A 105 14.14 -19.19 -1.62
CA PHE A 105 14.63 -20.41 -2.25
C PHE A 105 14.85 -20.24 -3.76
N LEU A 106 13.89 -19.61 -4.43
CA LEU A 106 13.93 -19.32 -5.85
C LEU A 106 13.54 -17.87 -6.08
N ALA A 107 14.19 -17.24 -7.05
CA ALA A 107 13.80 -15.94 -7.53
C ALA A 107 13.95 -15.84 -9.05
N ASN A 108 13.08 -15.04 -9.67
CA ASN A 108 13.33 -14.49 -10.99
C ASN A 108 13.37 -12.97 -10.87
N GLU A 109 14.50 -12.38 -11.19
CA GLU A 109 14.79 -10.96 -11.04
C GLU A 109 14.82 -10.28 -12.41
N GLY A 110 14.31 -9.05 -12.48
CA GLY A 110 14.31 -8.25 -13.70
C GLY A 110 15.66 -7.64 -14.04
N LYS A 111 16.53 -7.44 -13.03
CA LYS A 111 17.88 -6.88 -13.22
C LYS A 111 18.97 -7.88 -12.88
N ARG A 112 20.14 -7.70 -13.51
CA ARG A 112 21.32 -8.53 -13.24
C ARG A 112 21.93 -8.22 -11.86
N ASN A 113 21.93 -6.95 -11.48
CA ASN A 113 22.44 -6.46 -10.18
C ASN A 113 21.39 -6.60 -9.06
N HIS A 114 20.87 -7.82 -8.88
CA HIS A 114 19.80 -8.10 -7.93
C HIS A 114 20.31 -8.64 -6.59
N PRO A 115 19.48 -8.65 -5.54
CA PRO A 115 19.83 -9.26 -4.27
C PRO A 115 19.72 -10.80 -4.33
N ILE A 116 20.63 -11.47 -3.65
CA ILE A 116 20.74 -12.93 -3.53
C ILE A 116 20.89 -13.31 -2.05
N CYS A 117 20.72 -14.60 -1.74
CA CYS A 117 20.86 -15.12 -0.39
C CYS A 117 19.97 -14.41 0.63
N TRP A 118 18.75 -14.03 0.23
CA TRP A 118 17.81 -13.33 1.10
C TRP A 118 17.49 -14.16 2.34
N TRP A 119 17.53 -13.49 3.49
CA TRP A 119 17.22 -14.04 4.79
C TRP A 119 16.41 -13.03 5.59
N SER A 120 15.26 -13.40 6.11
CA SER A 120 14.36 -12.50 6.83
C SER A 120 14.00 -13.12 8.17
N HIS A 121 14.35 -12.44 9.26
CA HIS A 121 14.07 -12.89 10.61
C HIS A 121 13.22 -11.86 11.34
N LYS A 122 12.12 -12.30 11.94
CA LYS A 122 11.22 -11.43 12.68
C LYS A 122 11.92 -10.86 13.92
N THR A 123 11.76 -9.57 14.14
CA THR A 123 12.32 -8.87 15.31
C THR A 123 11.21 -8.36 16.24
N ALA A 124 10.09 -7.91 15.69
CA ALA A 124 8.96 -7.43 16.48
C ALA A 124 7.64 -7.57 15.71
N TYR A 125 6.54 -7.52 16.46
CA TYR A 125 5.21 -7.32 15.88
C TYR A 125 4.90 -5.82 15.84
N LEU A 126 4.46 -5.30 14.69
CA LEU A 126 4.17 -3.89 14.49
C LEU A 126 2.82 -3.75 13.78
N HIS A 127 1.72 -3.78 14.52
CA HIS A 127 0.37 -3.75 13.94
C HIS A 127 0.19 -2.57 12.94
N PRO A 128 -0.34 -2.79 11.72
CA PRO A 128 -0.96 -4.02 11.20
C PRO A 128 -0.01 -5.00 10.46
N GLY A 129 1.30 -4.92 10.67
CA GLY A 129 2.31 -5.75 10.03
C GLY A 129 3.33 -6.39 10.98
N PHE A 130 4.45 -6.81 10.40
CA PHE A 130 5.54 -7.52 11.06
C PHE A 130 6.86 -6.83 10.79
N GLN A 131 7.64 -6.60 11.83
CA GLN A 131 8.98 -6.04 11.71
C GLN A 131 10.01 -7.17 11.69
N HIS A 132 10.90 -7.11 10.71
CA HIS A 132 11.92 -8.10 10.44
C HIS A 132 13.26 -7.41 10.22
N ASN A 133 14.32 -8.17 10.44
CA ASN A 133 15.63 -7.86 9.91
C ASN A 133 15.85 -8.68 8.64
N LEU A 134 15.92 -7.99 7.50
CA LEU A 134 16.17 -8.60 6.20
C LEU A 134 17.66 -8.45 5.88
N THR A 135 18.31 -9.57 5.57
CA THR A 135 19.70 -9.60 5.12
C THR A 135 19.84 -10.24 3.74
N TYR A 136 20.79 -9.75 2.95
CA TYR A 136 21.08 -10.28 1.61
C TYR A 136 22.50 -9.91 1.15
N PHE A 137 22.99 -10.57 0.11
CA PHE A 137 24.10 -10.07 -0.71
C PHE A 137 23.56 -9.46 -2.00
N ARG A 138 24.30 -8.56 -2.63
CA ARG A 138 23.88 -7.97 -3.91
C ARG A 138 24.82 -8.44 -5.02
N LYS A 139 24.30 -8.69 -6.22
CA LYS A 139 25.12 -8.88 -7.42
C LYS A 139 25.54 -7.54 -8.04
N ASP A 140 26.72 -7.50 -8.67
CA ASP A 140 27.17 -6.39 -9.51
C ASP A 140 26.55 -6.47 -10.91
N GLU A 141 26.90 -5.54 -11.79
CA GLU A 141 26.41 -5.52 -13.18
C GLU A 141 26.97 -6.67 -14.02
N GLN A 142 28.04 -7.33 -13.56
CA GLN A 142 28.60 -8.52 -14.18
C GLN A 142 27.90 -9.80 -13.67
N GLY A 143 27.06 -9.70 -12.63
CA GLY A 143 26.37 -10.82 -12.01
C GLY A 143 27.18 -11.52 -10.91
N ARG A 144 28.33 -10.97 -10.52
CA ARG A 144 29.17 -11.46 -9.42
C ARG A 144 28.70 -10.86 -8.12
N ARG A 145 29.06 -11.46 -6.99
CA ARG A 145 28.75 -10.90 -5.67
C ARG A 145 29.47 -9.56 -5.48
N LYS A 146 28.72 -8.50 -5.16
CA LYS A 146 29.21 -7.15 -4.90
C LYS A 146 29.64 -7.03 -3.44
N GLY A 147 30.92 -7.28 -3.21
CA GLY A 147 31.56 -7.20 -1.89
C GLY A 147 31.15 -8.32 -0.95
N ASP A 148 31.83 -8.38 0.20
CA ASP A 148 31.71 -9.54 1.10
C ASP A 148 30.74 -9.31 2.27
N ALA A 149 30.34 -8.06 2.51
CA ALA A 149 29.47 -7.72 3.63
C ALA A 149 27.99 -7.94 3.33
N TRP A 150 27.30 -8.56 4.29
CA TRP A 150 25.84 -8.66 4.28
C TRP A 150 25.21 -7.27 4.28
N GLN A 151 24.26 -7.05 3.38
CA GLN A 151 23.36 -5.91 3.44
C GLN A 151 22.28 -6.22 4.47
N VAL A 152 22.09 -5.31 5.43
CA VAL A 152 21.11 -5.45 6.50
C VAL A 152 20.07 -4.35 6.37
N ARG A 153 18.78 -4.70 6.43
CA ARG A 153 17.65 -3.76 6.29
C ARG A 153 16.61 -4.02 7.36
N ASN A 154 16.28 -2.98 8.12
CA ASN A 154 15.11 -3.00 8.99
C ASN A 154 13.87 -2.96 8.08
N THR A 155 13.05 -3.99 8.10
CA THR A 155 12.02 -4.21 7.09
C THR A 155 10.67 -4.44 7.74
N THR A 156 9.64 -3.73 7.28
CA THR A 156 8.25 -3.94 7.67
C THR A 156 7.50 -4.66 6.55
N TYR A 157 6.87 -5.77 6.90
CA TYR A 157 5.97 -6.51 6.02
C TYR A 157 4.52 -6.26 6.44
N LYS A 158 3.67 -5.86 5.51
CA LYS A 158 2.23 -5.69 5.71
C LYS A 158 1.49 -6.54 4.69
N VAL A 159 0.64 -7.44 5.16
CA VAL A 159 -0.24 -8.24 4.29
C VAL A 159 -1.59 -7.57 4.22
N SER A 160 -2.07 -7.35 3.01
CA SER A 160 -3.24 -6.51 2.73
C SER A 160 -3.96 -6.98 1.48
N ARG A 161 -5.08 -6.33 1.17
CA ARG A 161 -5.86 -6.56 -0.04
C ARG A 161 -5.90 -5.28 -0.87
N ARG A 162 -5.54 -5.39 -2.15
CA ARG A 162 -5.61 -4.30 -3.14
C ARG A 162 -6.39 -4.78 -4.37
N ARG A 163 -7.46 -4.07 -4.75
CA ARG A 163 -8.31 -4.40 -5.92
C ARG A 163 -8.79 -5.87 -5.93
N GLY A 164 -9.08 -6.42 -4.74
CA GLY A 164 -9.51 -7.82 -4.57
C GLY A 164 -8.40 -8.87 -4.49
N TRP A 165 -7.14 -8.49 -4.74
CA TRP A 165 -5.98 -9.39 -4.69
C TRP A 165 -5.26 -9.31 -3.35
N SER A 166 -4.79 -10.46 -2.87
CA SER A 166 -3.90 -10.55 -1.70
C SER A 166 -2.53 -10.00 -2.06
N THR A 167 -2.04 -9.06 -1.26
CA THR A 167 -0.76 -8.38 -1.48
C THR A 167 0.10 -8.36 -0.23
N ILE A 168 1.41 -8.23 -0.43
CA ILE A 168 2.39 -8.00 0.62
C ILE A 168 3.18 -6.73 0.31
N GLY A 169 2.97 -5.70 1.12
CA GLY A 169 3.76 -4.49 1.13
C GLY A 169 5.05 -4.70 1.92
N VAL A 170 6.19 -4.48 1.28
CA VAL A 170 7.52 -4.53 1.87
C VAL A 170 8.06 -3.11 1.94
N LYS A 171 8.42 -2.64 3.13
CA LYS A 171 9.11 -1.37 3.33
C LYS A 171 10.42 -1.63 4.06
N ALA A 172 11.54 -1.48 3.36
CA ALA A 172 12.88 -1.73 3.87
C ALA A 172 13.61 -0.40 4.08
N PHE A 173 14.27 -0.27 5.23
CA PHE A 173 15.02 0.92 5.61
C PHE A 173 16.51 0.59 5.71
N MET A 174 17.33 1.47 5.12
CA MET A 174 18.78 1.47 5.24
C MET A 174 19.22 1.90 6.65
N GLY A 175 20.50 1.71 6.99
CA GLY A 175 21.03 2.06 8.31
C GLY A 175 20.94 3.56 8.66
N ASN A 176 20.82 4.42 7.65
CA ASN A 176 20.60 5.87 7.81
C ASN A 176 19.10 6.25 7.91
N GLY A 177 18.19 5.27 7.95
CA GLY A 177 16.74 5.50 8.04
C GLY A 177 16.03 5.81 6.71
N THR A 178 16.76 5.93 5.59
CA THR A 178 16.14 6.13 4.27
C THR A 178 15.58 4.83 3.71
N ILE A 179 14.56 4.92 2.85
CA ILE A 179 13.92 3.76 2.22
C ILE A 179 14.86 3.17 1.16
N ASP A 180 14.98 1.85 1.13
CA ASP A 180 15.66 1.11 0.07
C ASP A 180 14.65 0.81 -1.05
N ASP A 181 14.64 1.61 -2.10
CA ASP A 181 13.65 1.55 -3.20
C ASP A 181 13.73 0.27 -4.06
N ASP A 182 14.87 -0.42 -4.08
CA ASP A 182 14.98 -1.69 -4.81
C ASP A 182 14.24 -2.82 -4.08
N ILE A 183 14.25 -2.77 -2.75
CA ILE A 183 13.64 -3.78 -1.88
C ILE A 183 12.17 -3.41 -1.59
N SER A 184 11.89 -2.13 -1.37
CA SER A 184 10.60 -1.63 -0.93
C SER A 184 9.57 -1.59 -2.05
N LYS A 185 8.66 -2.57 -2.07
CA LYS A 185 7.65 -2.74 -3.12
C LYS A 185 6.39 -3.42 -2.56
N VAL A 186 5.31 -3.33 -3.31
CA VAL A 186 4.10 -4.14 -3.07
C VAL A 186 4.13 -5.31 -4.06
N TYR A 187 3.93 -6.52 -3.55
CA TYR A 187 3.89 -7.74 -4.36
C TYR A 187 2.51 -8.39 -4.27
N ASP A 188 2.06 -9.02 -5.36
CA ASP A 188 0.92 -9.92 -5.37
C ASP A 188 1.31 -11.25 -4.73
N ILE A 189 0.44 -11.79 -3.88
CA ILE A 189 0.57 -13.13 -3.31
C ILE A 189 -0.14 -14.12 -4.23
N VAL A 190 0.64 -14.84 -5.05
CA VAL A 190 0.08 -15.71 -6.10
C VAL A 190 -0.16 -17.13 -5.63
N TYR A 191 0.70 -17.64 -4.74
CA TYR A 191 0.57 -18.99 -4.19
C TYR A 191 0.96 -19.01 -2.71
N THR A 192 0.31 -19.87 -1.93
CA THR A 192 0.58 -20.05 -0.50
C THR A 192 0.31 -21.49 -0.09
N GLN A 193 1.15 -22.01 0.80
CA GLN A 193 0.95 -23.24 1.54
C GLN A 193 1.34 -22.99 3.01
N ALA A 194 1.26 -24.02 3.86
CA ALA A 194 1.58 -23.89 5.28
C ALA A 194 3.02 -23.42 5.56
N GLU A 195 3.98 -23.80 4.71
CA GLU A 195 5.42 -23.57 4.92
C GLU A 195 6.07 -22.70 3.84
N CYS A 196 5.30 -22.23 2.85
CA CYS A 196 5.86 -21.41 1.77
C CYS A 196 4.83 -20.46 1.17
N PHE A 197 5.34 -19.43 0.49
CA PHE A 197 4.52 -18.59 -0.37
C PHE A 197 5.33 -18.04 -1.55
N VAL A 198 4.63 -17.78 -2.64
CA VAL A 198 5.18 -17.12 -3.82
C VAL A 198 4.57 -15.73 -3.92
N MET A 199 5.44 -14.73 -4.03
CA MET A 199 5.05 -13.35 -4.25
C MET A 199 5.71 -12.78 -5.49
N ARG A 200 5.02 -11.90 -6.21
CA ARG A 200 5.56 -11.32 -7.45
C ARG A 200 5.14 -9.89 -7.68
N THR A 201 5.93 -9.15 -8.46
CA THR A 201 5.52 -7.85 -8.97
C THR A 201 4.19 -7.98 -9.74
N PRO A 202 3.25 -7.04 -9.57
CA PRO A 202 2.01 -7.02 -10.35
C PRO A 202 2.27 -7.07 -11.86
N LEU A 203 1.44 -7.79 -12.62
CA LEU A 203 1.66 -8.01 -14.07
C LEU A 203 1.61 -6.70 -14.87
N ASN A 204 0.80 -5.75 -14.43
CA ASN A 204 0.71 -4.42 -15.05
C ASN A 204 1.95 -3.55 -14.79
N GLU A 205 2.81 -3.94 -13.85
CA GLU A 205 4.06 -3.26 -13.52
C GLU A 205 5.31 -4.00 -14.06
N SER A 206 5.14 -5.19 -14.66
CA SER A 206 6.21 -5.91 -15.33
C SER A 206 6.31 -5.52 -16.80
N VAL A 207 7.52 -5.49 -17.36
CA VAL A 207 7.71 -5.14 -18.76
C VAL A 207 7.42 -6.35 -19.64
N ASN A 208 6.58 -6.20 -20.64
CA ASN A 208 6.25 -7.31 -21.55
C ASN A 208 7.43 -7.73 -22.43
N MET A 209 7.33 -8.93 -23.00
CA MET A 209 8.28 -9.38 -24.03
C MET A 209 8.25 -8.44 -25.24
N THR A 210 9.42 -8.10 -25.74
CA THR A 210 9.64 -7.32 -26.96
C THR A 210 10.32 -8.20 -28.01
N MET A 211 10.10 -7.88 -29.29
CA MET A 211 10.84 -8.50 -30.39
C MET A 211 12.15 -7.73 -30.58
N ASP A 212 13.27 -8.43 -30.45
CA ASP A 212 14.62 -7.92 -30.77
C ASP A 212 15.27 -8.89 -31.76
N ASN A 213 15.57 -8.44 -32.98
CA ASN A 213 16.15 -9.26 -34.05
C ASN A 213 15.40 -10.58 -34.31
N ASN A 214 14.06 -10.55 -34.36
CA ASN A 214 13.18 -11.73 -34.49
C ASN A 214 13.28 -12.75 -33.33
N VAL A 215 13.90 -12.38 -32.21
CA VAL A 215 13.92 -13.16 -30.98
C VAL A 215 13.05 -12.46 -29.95
N LEU A 216 12.10 -13.20 -29.40
CA LEU A 216 11.26 -12.72 -28.31
C LEU A 216 12.10 -12.61 -27.04
N ARG A 217 12.30 -11.40 -26.53
CA ARG A 217 13.15 -11.12 -25.36
C ARG A 217 12.41 -10.21 -24.40
N LYS A 218 12.57 -10.46 -23.10
CA LYS A 218 12.08 -9.54 -22.07
C LYS A 218 13.21 -8.60 -21.66
N PRO A 219 13.05 -7.27 -21.76
CA PRO A 219 14.10 -6.34 -21.35
C PRO A 219 14.26 -6.34 -19.81
N PRO A 220 15.44 -5.96 -19.29
CA PRO A 220 15.63 -5.82 -17.86
C PRO A 220 14.68 -4.78 -17.25
N ASP A 221 14.05 -5.11 -16.13
CA ASP A 221 13.09 -4.25 -15.44
C ASP A 221 13.21 -4.38 -13.91
N ASN A 222 12.35 -3.70 -13.17
CA ASN A 222 12.29 -3.79 -11.71
C ASN A 222 11.42 -4.96 -11.22
N SER A 223 10.99 -5.88 -12.10
CA SER A 223 10.11 -6.98 -11.73
C SER A 223 10.84 -8.06 -10.94
N ARG A 224 10.10 -8.77 -10.10
CA ARG A 224 10.65 -9.82 -9.24
C ARG A 224 9.57 -10.84 -8.90
N CYS A 225 9.92 -12.12 -8.92
CA CYS A 225 9.12 -13.23 -8.42
C CYS A 225 9.93 -13.98 -7.38
N LEU A 226 9.42 -14.17 -6.16
CA LEU A 226 10.16 -14.78 -5.05
C LEU A 226 9.36 -15.94 -4.44
N LEU A 227 10.03 -17.07 -4.24
CA LEU A 227 9.55 -18.17 -3.39
C LEU A 227 10.20 -18.06 -2.00
N TRP A 228 9.38 -17.79 -0.99
CA TRP A 228 9.80 -17.75 0.41
C TRP A 228 9.38 -19.01 1.16
N ALA A 229 10.29 -19.53 1.98
CA ALA A 229 10.04 -20.60 2.93
C ALA A 229 11.12 -20.61 4.04
N PRO A 230 10.90 -21.30 5.17
CA PRO A 230 11.95 -21.57 6.16
C PRO A 230 13.09 -22.44 5.59
N ASP A 231 14.34 -22.30 6.06
CA ASP A 231 15.49 -23.20 5.69
C ASP A 231 15.25 -24.66 6.12
N THR A 232 14.27 -24.89 6.99
CA THR A 232 13.86 -26.15 7.61
C THR A 232 12.69 -26.83 6.89
N ILE A 233 12.14 -26.24 5.82
CA ILE A 233 11.00 -26.78 5.07
C ILE A 233 11.21 -28.25 4.66
N ASP A 234 10.16 -29.06 4.82
CA ASP A 234 10.19 -30.45 4.36
C ASP A 234 10.42 -30.55 2.84
N ARG A 235 11.18 -31.57 2.43
CA ARG A 235 11.57 -31.73 1.03
C ARG A 235 10.37 -31.91 0.10
N LYS A 236 9.31 -32.60 0.52
CA LYS A 236 8.12 -32.80 -0.29
C LYS A 236 7.39 -31.48 -0.49
N THR A 237 7.16 -30.72 0.60
CA THR A 237 6.54 -29.39 0.53
C THR A 237 7.38 -28.45 -0.35
N GLN A 238 8.70 -28.46 -0.19
CA GLN A 238 9.61 -27.66 -1.02
C GLN A 238 9.42 -27.93 -2.52
N ILE A 239 9.32 -29.19 -2.94
CA ILE A 239 9.12 -29.55 -4.36
C ILE A 239 7.79 -29.01 -4.90
N GLU A 240 6.73 -29.08 -4.09
CA GLU A 240 5.41 -28.54 -4.46
C GLU A 240 5.47 -27.02 -4.64
N CYS A 241 6.11 -26.31 -3.70
CA CYS A 241 6.31 -24.86 -3.78
C CYS A 241 7.19 -24.45 -4.98
N GLU A 242 8.26 -25.19 -5.27
CA GLU A 242 9.10 -24.95 -6.45
C GLU A 242 8.30 -25.12 -7.75
N ARG A 243 7.44 -26.15 -7.84
CA ARG A 243 6.58 -26.37 -9.01
C ARG A 243 5.64 -25.18 -9.24
N GLU A 244 5.00 -24.70 -8.17
CA GLU A 244 4.08 -23.55 -8.25
C GLU A 244 4.81 -22.24 -8.57
N PHE A 245 6.04 -22.08 -8.07
CA PHE A 245 6.91 -20.99 -8.50
C PHE A 245 7.14 -21.02 -10.02
N PHE A 246 7.59 -22.14 -10.58
CA PHE A 246 7.82 -22.24 -12.04
C PHE A 246 6.56 -22.02 -12.87
N ARG A 247 5.38 -22.42 -12.35
CA ARG A 247 4.09 -22.20 -13.02
C ARG A 247 3.66 -20.73 -13.03
N THR A 248 3.95 -20.00 -11.96
CA THR A 248 3.42 -18.64 -11.73
C THR A 248 4.41 -17.52 -12.02
N CYS A 249 5.70 -17.84 -12.15
CA CYS A 249 6.79 -16.88 -12.35
C CYS A 249 7.45 -16.97 -13.74
N ASN A 250 6.91 -17.77 -14.67
CA ASN A 250 7.55 -18.03 -15.97
C ASN A 250 7.71 -16.78 -16.85
N ASP A 251 6.89 -15.75 -16.62
CA ASP A 251 6.83 -14.50 -17.37
C ASP A 251 7.39 -13.30 -16.57
N ILE A 252 7.87 -13.51 -15.34
CA ILE A 252 8.42 -12.47 -14.46
C ILE A 252 9.93 -12.59 -14.35
N GLY A 253 10.64 -11.45 -14.43
CA GLY A 253 12.11 -11.42 -14.45
C GLY A 253 12.74 -12.16 -15.63
N ILE A 254 14.07 -12.09 -15.72
CA ILE A 254 14.89 -12.84 -16.68
C ILE A 254 16.15 -13.45 -16.05
N TYR A 255 16.50 -13.02 -14.84
CA TYR A 255 17.67 -13.50 -14.11
C TYR A 255 17.22 -14.46 -13.01
N PRO A 256 17.31 -15.78 -13.23
CA PRO A 256 16.95 -16.75 -12.22
C PRO A 256 18.00 -16.77 -11.11
N TYR A 257 17.54 -17.07 -9.90
CA TYR A 257 18.36 -17.33 -8.74
C TYR A 257 17.80 -18.53 -7.97
N ARG A 258 18.70 -19.39 -7.49
CA ARG A 258 18.38 -20.52 -6.62
C ARG A 258 19.27 -20.46 -5.40
N TYR A 259 18.68 -20.53 -4.22
CA TYR A 259 19.42 -20.60 -2.98
C TYR A 259 20.28 -21.86 -2.94
N ARG A 260 21.56 -21.65 -2.63
CA ARG A 260 22.54 -22.70 -2.38
C ARG A 260 23.20 -22.40 -1.06
N LYS A 261 22.98 -23.28 -0.07
CA LYS A 261 23.50 -23.11 1.29
C LYS A 261 25.02 -22.90 1.33
N ARG A 262 25.78 -23.60 0.46
CA ARG A 262 27.24 -23.46 0.35
C ARG A 262 27.65 -22.06 -0.11
N VAL A 263 27.04 -21.58 -1.20
CA VAL A 263 27.29 -20.22 -1.74
C VAL A 263 26.92 -19.15 -0.71
N CYS A 264 25.73 -19.26 -0.10
CA CYS A 264 25.21 -18.22 0.79
C CYS A 264 25.86 -18.20 2.19
N LYS A 265 26.32 -19.34 2.72
CA LYS A 265 27.00 -19.39 4.02
C LYS A 265 28.52 -19.29 3.93
N ASN A 266 29.13 -19.89 2.91
CA ASN A 266 30.58 -20.02 2.81
C ASN A 266 31.21 -19.08 1.76
N GLY A 267 30.40 -18.41 0.93
CA GLY A 267 30.90 -17.51 -0.11
C GLY A 267 31.61 -18.21 -1.27
N GLU A 268 31.43 -19.53 -1.43
CA GLU A 268 31.91 -20.28 -2.60
C GLU A 268 31.28 -19.68 -3.88
N GLU A 269 32.11 -19.35 -4.88
CA GLU A 269 31.65 -18.78 -6.15
C GLU A 269 30.85 -19.82 -6.96
N GLU A 270 29.93 -19.30 -7.79
CA GLU A 270 28.93 -20.07 -8.54
C GLU A 270 29.49 -20.80 -9.76
#